data_AF-A0A524QMA9-F1
#
_entry.id   AF-A0A524QMA9-F1
#
_cell.length_a   1.000
_cell.length_b   1.000
_cell.length_c   1.000
_cell.angle_alpha   90.00
_cell.angle_beta   90.00
_cell.angle_gamma   90.00
#
_symmetry.space_group_name_H-M   'P 1'
#
loop_
_entity.id
_entity.type
_entity.pdbx_description
1 polymer ?
#
loop_
_entity_poly.entity_id
_entity_poly.type
_entity_poly.pdbx_seq_one_letter_code
_entity_poly.pdbx_strand_id
1 'polypeptide(L)'
;MPLSNPLPLEARERALALCLRVTAEPNPSPAEQERLFAELDELLVGVDEPFTRWILDHPHFRPIQGRLHTIRAEYEYDRERDLARALVAAGDESPLAGFRSAGWYDEAHKFELKALASYAPKRLLVVGSGPFPTTAISFMQAHPDASV
;
A
#
# COMPACT_ATOMS: atom_id res chain seq x y z
N MET A 1 0.01 6.94 -20.51
CA MET A 1 -1.07 7.91 -20.76
C MET A 1 -1.24 8.73 -19.49
N PRO A 2 -1.35 10.06 -19.53
CA PRO A 2 -1.69 10.81 -18.32
C PRO A 2 -3.08 10.35 -17.86
N LEU A 3 -3.17 9.90 -16.61
CA LEU A 3 -4.45 9.63 -15.96
C LEU A 3 -5.09 11.01 -15.68
N SER A 4 -5.75 11.58 -16.68
CA SER A 4 -6.46 12.86 -16.52
C SER A 4 -7.89 12.59 -16.07
N ASN A 5 -8.08 11.84 -14.99
CA ASN A 5 -9.38 11.88 -14.34
C ASN A 5 -9.51 13.26 -13.70
N PRO A 6 -10.51 14.06 -14.09
CA PRO A 6 -10.75 15.32 -13.41
C PRO A 6 -10.96 15.01 -11.93
N LEU A 7 -10.27 15.76 -11.07
CA LEU A 7 -10.42 15.61 -9.62
C LEU A 7 -11.91 15.64 -9.27
N PRO A 8 -12.39 14.73 -8.41
CA PRO A 8 -13.72 14.84 -7.86
C PRO A 8 -13.95 16.25 -7.33
N LEU A 9 -15.14 16.83 -7.59
CA LEU A 9 -15.57 18.02 -6.86
C LEU A 9 -15.39 17.69 -5.36
N GLU A 10 -14.73 18.58 -4.61
CA GLU A 10 -14.38 18.44 -3.18
C GLU A 10 -13.12 17.63 -2.84
N ALA A 11 -12.36 17.08 -3.80
CA ALA A 11 -11.14 16.30 -3.49
C ALA A 11 -10.12 17.09 -2.65
N ARG A 12 -9.99 18.40 -2.91
CA ARG A 12 -9.12 19.30 -2.14
C ARG A 12 -9.61 19.49 -0.70
N GLU A 13 -10.91 19.68 -0.51
CA GLU A 13 -11.52 19.89 0.81
C GLU A 13 -11.41 18.61 1.66
N ARG A 14 -11.66 17.45 1.05
CA ARG A 14 -11.46 16.14 1.68
C ARG A 14 -10.01 15.92 2.09
N ALA A 15 -9.04 16.21 1.22
CA ALA A 15 -7.62 16.06 1.53
C ALA A 15 -7.20 16.96 2.70
N LEU A 16 -7.70 18.20 2.75
CA LEU A 16 -7.44 19.12 3.86
C LEU A 16 -8.10 18.65 5.16
N ALA A 17 -9.34 18.16 5.11
CA ALA A 17 -10.03 17.61 6.28
C ALA A 17 -9.28 16.41 6.88
N LEU A 18 -8.71 15.54 6.03
CA LEU A 18 -7.85 14.44 6.48
C LEU A 18 -6.57 14.94 7.15
N CYS A 19 -5.90 15.96 6.58
CA CYS A 19 -4.72 16.54 7.20
C CYS A 19 -5.01 17.08 8.60
N LEU A 20 -6.14 17.76 8.76
CA LEU A 20 -6.58 18.29 10.06
C LEU A 20 -6.91 17.18 11.06
N ARG A 21 -7.58 16.10 10.64
CA ARG A 21 -7.88 14.93 11.49
C ARG A 21 -6.60 14.26 12.01
N VAL A 22 -5.62 14.03 11.14
CA VAL A 22 -4.32 13.44 11.51
C VAL A 22 -3.58 14.34 12.49
N THR A 23 -3.65 15.66 12.29
CA THR A 23 -3.03 16.62 13.20
C THR A 23 -3.65 16.57 14.60
N ALA A 24 -4.99 16.44 14.67
CA ALA A 24 -5.73 16.46 15.93
C ALA A 24 -5.57 15.20 16.79
N GLU A 25 -5.44 14.03 16.15
CA GLU A 25 -5.37 12.74 16.86
C GLU A 25 -3.97 12.14 16.74
N PRO A 26 -3.09 12.23 17.77
CA PRO A 26 -1.70 11.81 17.70
C PRO A 26 -1.51 10.29 17.51
N ASN A 27 -2.41 9.48 18.07
CA ASN A 27 -2.31 8.02 18.09
C ASN A 27 -3.66 7.40 17.71
N PRO A 28 -4.07 7.46 16.43
CA PRO A 28 -5.35 6.88 16.00
C PRO A 28 -5.39 5.38 16.32
N SER A 29 -6.54 4.91 16.81
CA SER A 29 -6.79 3.48 17.01
C SER A 29 -6.68 2.70 15.69
N PRO A 30 -6.47 1.37 15.71
CA PRO A 30 -6.39 0.57 14.47
C PRO A 30 -7.58 0.77 13.52
N ALA A 31 -8.80 0.87 14.06
CA ALA A 31 -10.01 1.13 13.27
C ALA A 31 -10.05 2.55 12.69
N GLU A 32 -9.38 3.53 13.31
CA GLU A 32 -9.23 4.87 12.77
C GLU A 32 -8.13 4.94 11.72
N GLN A 33 -7.04 4.20 11.90
CA GLN A 33 -5.98 4.04 10.89
C GLN A 33 -6.54 3.40 9.61
N GLU A 34 -7.32 2.33 9.74
CA GLU A 34 -7.97 1.68 8.59
C GLU A 34 -8.88 2.64 7.83
N ARG A 35 -9.73 3.40 8.54
CA ARG A 35 -10.60 4.41 7.92
C ARG A 35 -9.80 5.52 7.26
N LEU A 36 -8.80 6.05 7.96
CA LEU A 36 -7.91 7.10 7.45
C LEU A 36 -7.22 6.67 6.15
N PHE A 37 -6.62 5.47 6.12
CA PHE A 37 -5.92 5.00 4.94
C PHE A 37 -6.86 4.59 3.83
N ALA A 38 -8.05 4.06 4.13
CA ALA A 38 -9.07 3.84 3.11
C ALA A 38 -9.50 5.15 2.43
N GLU A 39 -9.73 6.22 3.20
CA GLU A 39 -10.06 7.54 2.66
C GLU A 39 -8.90 8.15 1.86
N LEU A 40 -7.65 7.97 2.30
CA LEU A 40 -6.46 8.40 1.55
C LEU A 40 -6.29 7.63 0.24
N ASP A 41 -6.46 6.31 0.26
CA ASP A 41 -6.34 5.46 -0.91
C ASP A 41 -7.41 5.84 -1.95
N GLU A 42 -8.65 6.08 -1.54
CA GLU A 42 -9.71 6.63 -2.40
C GLU A 42 -9.33 7.96 -3.04
N LEU A 43 -8.74 8.86 -2.24
CA LEU A 43 -8.31 10.17 -2.73
C LEU A 43 -7.15 10.08 -3.71
N LEU A 44 -6.29 9.06 -3.61
CA LEU A 44 -5.08 8.90 -4.42
C LEU A 44 -5.30 8.10 -5.71
N VAL A 45 -6.43 7.38 -5.82
CA VAL A 45 -6.77 6.64 -7.05
C VAL A 45 -7.12 7.61 -8.18
N GLY A 46 -6.34 7.57 -9.26
CA GLY A 46 -6.62 8.33 -10.49
C GLY A 46 -6.32 9.83 -10.39
N VAL A 47 -5.52 10.25 -9.42
CA VAL A 47 -5.12 11.64 -9.22
C VAL A 47 -4.12 12.10 -10.28
N ASP A 48 -4.27 13.35 -10.72
CA ASP A 48 -3.33 13.98 -11.62
C ASP A 48 -2.06 14.49 -10.90
N GLU A 49 -0.98 14.64 -11.66
CA GLU A 49 0.27 15.17 -11.12
C GLU A 49 0.13 16.58 -10.50
N PRO A 50 -0.64 17.52 -11.08
CA PRO A 50 -0.89 18.83 -10.45
C PRO A 50 -1.48 18.77 -9.04
N PHE A 51 -2.48 17.93 -8.79
CA PHE A 51 -3.04 17.78 -7.44
C PHE A 51 -2.07 17.13 -6.47
N THR A 52 -1.37 16.08 -6.93
CA THR A 52 -0.35 15.42 -6.12
C THR A 52 0.70 16.43 -5.63
N ARG A 53 1.19 17.29 -6.52
CA ARG A 53 2.13 18.36 -6.14
C ARG A 53 1.48 19.35 -5.18
N TRP A 54 0.26 19.80 -5.47
CA TRP A 54 -0.47 20.74 -4.61
C TRP A 54 -0.64 20.24 -3.17
N ILE A 55 -1.01 18.96 -2.96
CA ILE A 55 -1.19 18.43 -1.61
C ILE A 55 0.15 18.25 -0.89
N LEU A 56 1.18 17.76 -1.58
CA LEU A 56 2.52 17.57 -1.00
C LEU A 56 3.15 18.90 -0.56
N ASP A 57 2.89 19.97 -1.31
CA ASP A 57 3.38 21.32 -1.01
C ASP A 57 2.46 22.09 -0.04
N HIS A 58 1.31 21.53 0.35
CA HIS A 58 0.33 22.24 1.16
C HIS A 58 0.86 22.51 2.58
N PRO A 59 0.71 23.73 3.13
CA PRO A 59 1.20 24.08 4.48
C PRO A 59 0.68 23.19 5.61
N HIS A 60 -0.50 22.60 5.44
CA HIS A 60 -1.08 21.66 6.40
C HIS A 60 -0.58 20.21 6.24
N PHE A 61 -0.09 19.84 5.06
CA PHE A 61 0.38 18.48 4.79
C PHE A 61 1.85 18.28 5.19
N ARG A 62 2.70 19.25 4.83
CA ARG A 62 4.16 19.16 5.08
C ARG A 62 4.52 18.82 6.55
N PRO A 63 3.87 19.39 7.59
CA PRO A 63 4.18 19.04 8.98
C PRO A 63 3.79 17.61 9.37
N ILE A 64 2.81 17.01 8.69
CA ILE A 64 2.28 15.69 9.04
C ILE A 64 2.81 14.56 8.16
N GLN A 65 3.49 14.86 7.05
CA GLN A 65 3.96 13.85 6.09
C GLN A 65 4.78 12.73 6.75
N GLY A 66 5.81 13.09 7.52
CA GLY A 66 6.67 12.09 8.18
C GLY A 66 5.87 11.20 9.14
N ARG A 67 4.90 11.80 9.84
CA ARG A 67 4.02 11.08 10.76
C ARG A 67 3.04 10.15 10.02
N LEU A 68 2.47 10.60 8.91
CA LEU A 68 1.65 9.76 8.03
C LEU A 68 2.43 8.54 7.54
N HIS A 69 3.70 8.72 7.16
CA HIS A 69 4.57 7.60 6.78
C HIS A 69 4.79 6.62 7.93
N THR A 70 5.05 7.11 9.15
CA THR A 70 5.21 6.25 10.33
C THR A 70 3.95 5.46 10.63
N ILE A 71 2.79 6.12 10.74
CA ILE A 71 1.51 5.47 11.03
C ILE A 71 1.19 4.46 9.92
N ARG A 72 1.47 4.78 8.64
CA ARG A 72 1.26 3.85 7.52
C ARG A 72 2.16 2.62 7.63
N ALA A 73 3.45 2.82 7.90
CA ALA A 73 4.41 1.72 8.01
C ALA A 73 4.06 0.76 9.16
N GLU A 74 3.68 1.30 10.32
CA GLU A 74 3.22 0.52 11.47
C GLU A 74 1.94 -0.25 11.15
N TYR A 75 0.96 0.43 10.55
CA TYR A 75 -0.32 -0.17 10.15
C TYR A 75 -0.14 -1.33 9.15
N GLU A 76 0.65 -1.13 8.10
CA GLU A 76 0.91 -2.18 7.10
C GLU A 76 1.68 -3.36 7.71
N TYR A 77 2.69 -3.08 8.56
CA TYR A 77 3.44 -4.13 9.26
C TYR A 77 2.55 -4.98 10.15
N ASP A 78 1.68 -4.36 10.95
CA ASP A 78 0.76 -5.07 11.83
C ASP A 78 -0.23 -5.92 11.03
N ARG A 79 -0.73 -5.41 9.90
CA ARG A 79 -1.61 -6.17 9.00
C ARG A 79 -0.91 -7.37 8.36
N GLU A 80 0.31 -7.21 7.86
CA GLU A 80 1.11 -8.31 7.32
C GLU A 80 1.36 -9.37 8.39
N ARG A 81 1.68 -8.95 9.61
CA ARG A 81 1.90 -9.85 10.74
C ARG A 81 0.63 -10.63 11.10
N ASP A 82 -0.51 -9.96 11.17
CA ASP A 82 -1.77 -10.60 11.54
C ASP A 82 -2.28 -11.53 10.43
N LEU A 83 -2.06 -11.18 9.15
CA LEU A 83 -2.28 -12.09 8.02
C LEU A 83 -1.40 -13.34 8.12
N ALA A 84 -0.10 -13.18 8.36
CA ALA A 84 0.82 -14.31 8.48
C ALA A 84 0.38 -15.26 9.61
N ARG A 85 -0.06 -14.72 10.75
CA ARG A 85 -0.64 -15.51 11.85
C ARG A 85 -1.93 -16.23 11.44
N ALA A 86 -2.83 -15.55 10.74
CA ALA A 86 -4.08 -16.13 10.27
C ALA A 86 -3.84 -17.28 9.29
N LEU A 87 -2.89 -17.16 8.36
CA LEU A 87 -2.51 -18.21 7.41
C LEU A 87 -1.97 -19.45 8.13
N VAL A 88 -1.08 -19.25 9.10
CA VAL A 88 -0.53 -20.35 9.91
C VAL A 88 -1.65 -21.04 10.71
N ALA A 89 -2.58 -20.28 11.28
CA ALA A 89 -3.68 -20.82 12.06
C ALA A 89 -4.72 -21.56 11.20
N ALA A 90 -5.00 -21.07 9.99
CA ALA A 90 -5.94 -21.69 9.05
C ALA A 90 -5.33 -22.93 8.39
N GLY A 91 -4.02 -22.93 8.13
CA GLY A 91 -3.36 -24.00 7.38
C GLY A 91 -3.70 -24.02 5.88
N ASP A 92 -4.34 -22.96 5.38
CA ASP A 92 -4.72 -22.77 3.98
C ASP A 92 -4.62 -21.30 3.55
N GLU A 93 -4.91 -21.02 2.28
CA GLU A 93 -4.83 -19.69 1.68
C GLU A 93 -6.10 -18.84 1.88
N SER A 94 -7.12 -19.34 2.58
CA SER A 94 -8.40 -18.63 2.73
C SER A 94 -8.28 -17.22 3.33
N PRO A 95 -7.35 -16.92 4.28
CA PRO A 95 -7.14 -15.55 4.77
C PRO A 95 -6.64 -14.55 3.72
N LEU A 96 -6.01 -14.99 2.63
CA LEU A 96 -5.54 -14.09 1.56
C LEU A 96 -6.69 -13.33 0.90
N ALA A 97 -7.88 -13.94 0.82
CA ALA A 97 -9.05 -13.30 0.22
C ALA A 97 -9.48 -12.02 0.96
N GLY A 98 -9.18 -11.90 2.26
CA GLY A 98 -9.46 -10.70 3.07
C GLY A 98 -8.35 -9.65 3.06
N PHE A 99 -7.20 -9.95 2.46
CA PHE A 99 -6.08 -9.02 2.44
C PHE A 99 -6.24 -7.99 1.31
N ARG A 100 -6.82 -6.83 1.64
CA ARG A 100 -7.10 -5.73 0.68
C ARG A 100 -5.93 -5.37 -0.25
N SER A 101 -4.70 -5.46 0.25
CA SER A 101 -3.49 -5.12 -0.53
C SER A 101 -3.09 -6.21 -1.53
N ALA A 102 -3.62 -7.44 -1.43
CA ALA A 102 -3.30 -8.55 -2.34
C ALA A 102 -3.53 -8.19 -3.81
N GLY A 103 -4.63 -7.50 -4.12
CA GLY A 103 -4.93 -7.07 -5.50
C GLY A 103 -3.93 -6.03 -6.04
N TRP A 104 -3.34 -5.19 -5.17
CA TRP A 104 -2.28 -4.26 -5.59
C TRP A 104 -0.94 -4.96 -5.75
N TYR A 105 -0.64 -5.94 -4.89
CA TYR A 105 0.54 -6.77 -5.05
C TYR A 105 0.49 -7.57 -6.35
N ASP A 106 -0.66 -8.15 -6.70
CA ASP A 106 -0.83 -8.87 -7.97
C ASP A 106 -0.55 -7.97 -9.19
N GLU A 107 -1.09 -6.75 -9.21
CA GLU A 107 -0.85 -5.81 -10.31
C GLU A 107 0.58 -5.28 -10.32
N ALA A 108 1.14 -4.88 -9.18
CA ALA A 108 2.52 -4.42 -9.07
C ALA A 108 3.50 -5.52 -9.52
N HIS A 109 3.27 -6.75 -9.07
CA HIS A 109 4.13 -7.88 -9.40
C HIS A 109 4.09 -8.25 -10.88
N LYS A 110 2.93 -8.10 -11.56
CA LYS A 110 2.87 -8.26 -13.02
C LYS A 110 3.83 -7.31 -13.75
N PHE A 111 3.95 -6.06 -13.28
CA PHE A 111 4.89 -5.11 -13.87
C PHE A 111 6.35 -5.49 -13.59
N GLU A 112 6.67 -5.86 -12.35
CA GLU A 112 8.02 -6.30 -11.95
C GLU A 112 8.47 -7.53 -12.72
N LEU A 113 7.64 -8.58 -12.75
CA LEU A 113 7.92 -9.81 -13.50
C LEU A 113 8.07 -9.55 -15.00
N LYS A 114 7.21 -8.71 -15.58
CA LYS A 114 7.32 -8.33 -16.99
C LYS A 114 8.63 -7.61 -17.29
N ALA A 115 9.08 -6.71 -16.42
CA ALA A 115 10.36 -6.04 -16.57
C ALA A 115 11.55 -7.02 -16.48
N LEU A 116 11.40 -8.07 -15.66
CA LEU A 116 12.44 -9.09 -15.46
C LEU A 116 12.37 -10.27 -16.45
N ALA A 117 11.30 -10.39 -17.24
CA ALA A 117 11.03 -11.56 -18.09
C ALA A 117 12.19 -11.89 -19.06
N SER A 118 12.85 -10.87 -19.61
CA SER A 118 13.99 -11.06 -20.52
C SER A 118 15.24 -11.67 -19.86
N TYR A 119 15.35 -11.56 -18.54
CA TYR A 119 16.49 -12.06 -17.78
C TYR A 119 16.29 -13.50 -17.26
N ALA A 120 15.05 -14.01 -17.27
CA ALA A 120 14.67 -15.31 -16.73
C ALA A 120 15.37 -15.65 -15.39
N PRO A 121 15.19 -14.80 -14.35
CA PRO A 121 15.91 -14.93 -13.10
C PRO A 121 15.60 -16.28 -12.42
N LYS A 122 16.65 -17.02 -12.04
CA LYS A 122 16.53 -18.30 -11.31
C LYS A 122 16.68 -18.16 -9.81
N ARG A 123 17.22 -17.01 -9.36
CA ARG A 123 17.47 -16.71 -7.95
C ARG A 123 17.03 -15.27 -7.69
N LEU A 124 16.24 -15.07 -6.65
CA LEU A 124 15.80 -13.76 -6.19
C LEU A 124 16.25 -13.56 -4.76
N LEU A 125 16.83 -12.41 -4.44
CA LEU A 125 17.04 -11.98 -3.05
C LEU A 125 16.05 -10.85 -2.76
N VAL A 126 15.15 -11.07 -1.79
CA VAL A 126 14.23 -10.04 -1.31
C VAL A 126 14.79 -9.43 -0.03
N VAL A 127 15.07 -8.12 -0.06
CA VAL A 127 15.55 -7.37 1.11
C VAL A 127 14.38 -6.58 1.69
N GLY A 128 14.08 -6.79 2.98
CA GLY A 128 13.00 -6.07 3.68
C GLY A 128 11.61 -6.67 3.44
N SER A 129 11.46 -7.99 3.48
CA SER A 129 10.23 -8.71 3.13
C SER A 129 9.04 -8.51 4.09
N GLY A 130 9.23 -7.80 5.20
CA GLY A 130 8.21 -7.70 6.25
C GLY A 130 7.84 -9.06 6.87
N PRO A 131 6.76 -9.09 7.68
CA PRO A 131 6.24 -10.32 8.28
C PRO A 131 5.59 -11.28 7.28
N PHE A 132 5.06 -10.77 6.17
CA PHE A 132 4.42 -11.59 5.14
C PHE A 132 5.12 -11.37 3.79
N PRO A 133 5.93 -12.32 3.30
CA PRO A 133 6.83 -12.10 2.17
C PRO A 133 6.10 -12.23 0.82
N THR A 134 5.10 -11.39 0.56
CA THR A 134 4.22 -11.47 -0.62
C THR A 134 5.00 -11.50 -1.92
N THR A 135 5.98 -10.61 -2.10
CA THR A 135 6.81 -10.54 -3.33
C THR A 135 7.56 -11.86 -3.60
N ALA A 136 8.10 -12.51 -2.56
CA ALA A 136 8.80 -13.78 -2.70
C ALA A 136 7.83 -14.90 -3.11
N ILE A 137 6.65 -14.96 -2.47
CA ILE A 137 5.62 -15.96 -2.74
C ILE A 137 5.13 -15.83 -4.19
N SER A 138 4.74 -14.62 -4.61
CA SER A 138 4.26 -14.36 -5.96
C SER A 138 5.32 -14.71 -7.02
N PHE A 139 6.60 -14.43 -6.73
CA PHE A 139 7.69 -14.78 -7.63
C PHE A 139 7.84 -16.30 -7.80
N MET A 140 7.84 -17.07 -6.71
CA MET A 140 7.93 -18.54 -6.77
C MET A 140 6.74 -19.16 -7.50
N GLN A 141 5.53 -18.58 -7.34
CA GLN A 141 4.35 -19.04 -8.07
C GLN A 141 4.47 -18.80 -9.58
N ALA A 142 5.02 -17.65 -9.99
CA ALA A 142 5.27 -17.35 -11.40
C ALA A 142 6.45 -18.13 -12.01
N HIS A 143 7.39 -18.57 -11.16
CA HIS A 143 8.61 -19.26 -11.56
C HIS A 143 8.84 -20.52 -10.69
N PRO A 144 8.16 -21.65 -10.95
CA PRO A 144 8.22 -22.84 -10.11
C PRO A 144 9.61 -23.47 -9.95
N ASP A 145 10.51 -23.21 -10.93
CA ASP A 145 11.89 -23.70 -10.91
C ASP A 145 12.88 -22.72 -10.25
N ALA A 146 12.41 -21.57 -9.77
CA ALA A 146 13.24 -20.55 -9.15
C ALA A 146 13.34 -20.72 -7.63
N SER A 147 14.43 -20.22 -7.06
CA SER A 147 14.63 -20.15 -5.61
C SER A 147 14.60 -18.70 -5.13
N VAL A 148 14.02 -18.48 -3.96
CA VAL A 148 14.06 -17.19 -3.23
C VAL A 148 14.84 -17.35 -1.93
#